data_AF-A0A2N2LHT3-F1
#
_entry.id   AF-A0A2N2LHT3-F1
#
_cell.length_a   1.000
_cell.length_b   1.000
_cell.length_c   1.000
_cell.angle_alpha   90.00
_cell.angle_beta   90.00
_cell.angle_gamma   90.00
#
_symmetry.space_group_name_H-M   'P 1'
#
loop_
_entity.id
_entity.type
_entity.pdbx_description
1 polymer ?
#
loop_
_entity_poly.entity_id
_entity_poly.type
_entity_poly.pdbx_seq_one_letter_code
_entity_poly.pdbx_strand_id
1 'polypeptide(L)'
;MYVTGKHLPAEGLGTATNWTVVQAYYAVYLVAKATAIAQGKTGPLDSHPLIQRFFIDFWVEGDRRDLAPWSTVFGFEGPRNMPTNVDLGNALHAWSSARREECWVRLAKAWETTRADSLNDALKAVRTKKARDRQKAWNDTNAARVERQKKPLRRPPAAAATLNSEEKAIIDRSVRPAGLLDYLYRLRIRSNYEDSAMWSEGPASAEESLGVHWNLATITSATLLVHEVLLRRIVGASTFDGLTNEWLQKNGVLLDPREGLRLRAEVLRYG
;
A
#
# COMPACT_ATOMS: atom_id res chain seq x y z
N MET A 1 -11.98 17.92 2.02
CA MET A 1 -12.49 18.70 0.88
C MET A 1 -13.05 17.69 -0.11
N TYR A 2 -14.35 17.41 -0.03
CA TYR A 2 -15.02 16.49 -0.94
C TYR A 2 -15.71 17.32 -2.02
N VAL A 3 -15.30 17.15 -3.27
CA VAL A 3 -16.13 17.56 -4.40
C VAL A 3 -17.24 16.53 -4.46
N THR A 4 -18.45 16.92 -4.06
CA THR A 4 -19.63 16.08 -4.27
C THR A 4 -19.77 15.92 -5.78
N GLY A 5 -19.59 14.71 -6.31
CA GLY A 5 -19.56 14.42 -7.75
C GLY A 5 -20.88 14.74 -8.51
N LYS A 6 -21.83 15.44 -7.88
CA LYS A 6 -23.12 15.83 -8.44
C LYS A 6 -23.04 16.88 -9.56
N HIS A 7 -21.89 17.51 -9.77
CA HIS A 7 -21.72 18.60 -10.75
C HIS A 7 -20.53 18.42 -11.71
N LEU A 8 -19.85 17.26 -11.69
CA LEU A 8 -18.73 17.02 -12.60
C LEU A 8 -19.24 16.35 -13.89
N PRO A 9 -18.86 16.86 -15.08
CA PRO A 9 -19.01 16.13 -16.34
C PRO A 9 -18.34 14.75 -16.25
N ALA A 10 -18.78 13.77 -17.06
CA ALA A 10 -18.26 12.40 -17.02
C ALA A 10 -16.73 12.30 -17.07
N GLU A 11 -16.07 13.14 -17.88
CA GLU A 11 -14.60 13.25 -17.97
C GLU A 11 -13.95 13.74 -16.66
N GLY A 12 -14.65 14.58 -15.90
CA GLY A 12 -14.22 15.05 -14.58
C GLY A 12 -14.33 13.98 -13.49
N LEU A 13 -15.22 13.00 -13.64
CA LEU A 13 -15.40 11.92 -12.67
C LEU A 13 -14.23 10.93 -12.68
N GLY A 14 -13.68 10.59 -13.85
CA GLY A 14 -12.48 9.74 -13.96
C GLY A 14 -11.26 10.38 -13.28
N THR A 15 -11.05 11.67 -13.53
CA THR A 15 -9.96 12.46 -12.90
C THR A 15 -10.16 12.61 -11.39
N ALA A 16 -11.39 12.79 -10.92
CA ALA A 16 -11.70 12.84 -9.49
C ALA A 16 -11.47 11.48 -8.80
N THR A 17 -11.68 10.37 -9.51
CA THR A 17 -11.46 9.01 -9.01
C THR A 17 -9.97 8.74 -8.80
N ASN A 18 -9.13 9.19 -9.74
CA ASN A 18 -7.66 9.16 -9.60
C ASN A 18 -7.21 9.85 -8.29
N TRP A 19 -7.70 11.08 -8.05
CA TRP A 19 -7.39 11.79 -6.81
C TRP A 19 -7.95 11.12 -5.55
N THR A 20 -9.08 10.43 -5.65
CA THR A 20 -9.67 9.69 -4.53
C THR A 20 -8.73 8.60 -4.02
N VAL A 21 -8.04 7.89 -4.91
CA VAL A 21 -7.04 6.87 -4.53
C VAL A 21 -5.89 7.51 -3.75
N VAL A 22 -5.38 8.65 -4.22
CA VAL A 22 -4.28 9.37 -3.57
C VAL A 22 -4.70 9.81 -2.16
N GLN A 23 -5.90 10.38 -2.01
CA GLN A 23 -6.43 10.82 -0.72
C GLN A 23 -6.68 9.64 0.22
N ALA A 24 -7.24 8.53 -0.28
CA ALA A 24 -7.46 7.30 0.48
C ALA A 24 -6.13 6.77 1.06
N TYR A 25 -5.09 6.68 0.23
CA TYR A 25 -3.77 6.28 0.68
C TYR A 25 -3.26 7.17 1.82
N TYR A 26 -3.29 8.50 1.65
CA TYR A 26 -2.75 9.40 2.66
C TYR A 26 -3.57 9.40 3.95
N ALA A 27 -4.89 9.27 3.87
CA ALA A 27 -5.72 9.14 5.07
C ALA A 27 -5.33 7.88 5.88
N VAL A 28 -5.18 6.74 5.22
CA VAL A 28 -4.76 5.49 5.89
C VAL A 28 -3.31 5.57 6.39
N TYR A 29 -2.40 6.14 5.59
CA TYR A 29 -1.00 6.35 5.99
C TYR A 29 -0.90 7.24 7.24
N LEU A 30 -1.62 8.37 7.27
CA LEU A 30 -1.57 9.32 8.37
C LEU A 30 -2.16 8.74 9.65
N VAL A 31 -3.26 7.98 9.57
CA VAL A 31 -3.83 7.35 10.77
C VAL A 31 -2.93 6.23 11.29
N ALA A 32 -2.31 5.44 10.40
CA ALA A 32 -1.32 4.44 10.78
C ALA A 32 -0.10 5.08 11.45
N LYS A 33 0.39 6.20 10.90
CA LYS A 33 1.46 7.01 11.51
C LYS A 33 1.06 7.52 12.89
N ALA A 34 -0.15 8.07 13.04
CA ALA A 34 -0.65 8.53 14.34
C ALA A 34 -0.70 7.37 15.36
N THR A 35 -1.13 6.17 14.94
CA THR A 35 -1.11 4.99 15.80
C THR A 35 0.31 4.57 16.19
N ALA A 36 1.27 4.61 15.26
CA ALA A 36 2.67 4.34 15.57
C ALA A 36 3.23 5.32 16.60
N ILE A 37 2.94 6.61 16.45
CA ILE A 37 3.35 7.66 17.40
C ILE A 37 2.72 7.42 18.77
N ALA A 38 1.41 7.13 18.82
CA ALA A 38 0.71 6.85 20.08
C ALA A 38 1.25 5.62 20.79
N GLN A 39 1.75 4.62 20.05
CA GLN A 39 2.46 3.46 20.61
C GLN A 39 3.91 3.75 21.05
N GLY A 40 4.34 5.00 21.00
CA GLY A 40 5.69 5.41 21.41
C GLY A 40 6.79 5.04 20.41
N LYS A 41 6.45 4.73 19.15
CA LYS A 41 7.47 4.51 18.12
C LYS A 41 8.22 5.82 17.86
N THR A 42 9.54 5.76 17.92
CA THR A 42 10.44 6.88 17.64
C THR A 42 11.20 6.63 16.34
N GLY A 43 11.58 7.71 15.62
CA GLY A 43 12.34 7.62 14.35
C GLY A 43 11.69 8.39 13.19
N PRO A 44 12.21 8.26 11.95
CA PRO A 44 11.73 8.99 10.79
C PRO A 44 10.41 8.40 10.26
N LEU A 45 9.32 8.62 11.00
CA LEU A 45 7.96 8.17 10.68
C LEU A 45 7.34 8.88 9.45
N ASP A 46 8.14 9.60 8.67
CA ASP A 46 7.76 10.19 7.38
C ASP A 46 8.08 9.28 6.18
N SER A 47 8.68 8.11 6.43
CA SER A 47 9.00 7.14 5.40
C SER A 47 7.82 6.21 5.10
N HIS A 48 7.32 6.23 3.85
CA HIS A 48 6.27 5.31 3.38
C HIS A 48 6.59 3.83 3.66
N PRO A 49 7.80 3.32 3.33
CA PRO A 49 8.18 1.95 3.68
C PRO A 49 8.13 1.63 5.18
N LEU A 50 8.50 2.58 6.05
CA LEU A 50 8.49 2.34 7.50
C LEU A 50 7.07 2.25 8.05
N ILE A 51 6.16 3.11 7.59
CA ILE A 51 4.76 3.04 8.02
C ILE A 51 4.05 1.81 7.42
N GLN A 52 4.36 1.43 6.18
CA GLN A 52 3.90 0.15 5.60
C GLN A 52 4.35 -1.04 6.45
N ARG A 53 5.64 -1.05 6.85
CA ARG A 53 6.16 -2.10 7.73
C ARG A 53 5.44 -2.12 9.08
N PHE A 54 5.30 -0.95 9.71
CA PHE A 54 4.54 -0.81 10.95
C PHE A 54 3.11 -1.34 10.80
N PHE A 55 2.41 -1.00 9.72
CA PHE A 55 1.03 -1.43 9.48
C PHE A 55 0.91 -2.96 9.47
N ILE A 56 1.83 -3.63 8.77
CA ILE A 56 1.90 -5.10 8.73
C ILE A 56 2.21 -5.64 10.12
N ASP A 57 3.26 -5.16 10.78
CA ASP A 57 3.64 -5.65 12.11
C ASP A 57 2.51 -5.45 13.14
N PHE A 58 1.77 -4.34 13.04
CA PHE A 58 0.68 -3.98 13.95
C PHE A 58 -0.58 -4.83 13.77
N TRP A 59 -1.01 -5.04 12.52
CA TRP A 59 -2.26 -5.73 12.20
C TRP A 59 -2.12 -7.23 12.00
N VAL A 60 -0.98 -7.67 11.44
CA VAL A 60 -0.80 -9.03 10.91
C VAL A 60 -0.05 -9.91 11.91
N GLU A 61 1.02 -9.36 12.49
CA GLU A 61 1.88 -10.09 13.42
C GLU A 61 1.43 -9.92 14.88
N GLY A 62 0.67 -8.88 15.21
CA GLY A 62 0.10 -8.64 16.53
C GLY A 62 -1.12 -9.53 16.87
N ASP A 63 -1.81 -9.20 17.96
CA ASP A 63 -2.96 -9.95 18.49
C ASP A 63 -4.27 -9.75 17.70
N ARG A 64 -4.24 -8.96 16.61
CA ARG A 64 -5.43 -8.51 15.86
C ARG A 64 -5.64 -9.30 14.57
N ARG A 65 -5.24 -10.56 14.55
CA ARG A 65 -5.12 -11.38 13.33
C ARG A 65 -6.47 -11.70 12.67
N ASP A 66 -7.55 -11.57 13.42
CA ASP A 66 -8.94 -11.83 13.02
C ASP A 66 -9.66 -10.62 12.40
N LEU A 67 -9.05 -9.44 12.40
CA LEU A 67 -9.65 -8.21 11.87
C LEU A 67 -9.30 -7.97 10.40
N ALA A 68 -9.97 -8.70 9.52
CA ALA A 68 -9.90 -8.45 8.09
C ALA A 68 -10.61 -7.13 7.70
N PRO A 69 -10.17 -6.45 6.63
CA PRO A 69 -9.06 -6.81 5.73
C PRO A 69 -7.69 -6.28 6.19
N TRP A 70 -7.58 -5.75 7.43
CA TRP A 70 -6.35 -5.13 7.92
C TRP A 70 -5.28 -6.15 8.30
N SER A 71 -5.70 -7.26 8.90
CA SER A 71 -4.82 -8.33 9.39
C SER A 71 -4.29 -9.27 8.33
N THR A 72 -4.81 -9.17 7.12
CA THR A 72 -4.68 -10.15 6.05
C THR A 72 -3.64 -9.69 5.03
N VAL A 73 -2.78 -10.62 4.58
CA VAL A 73 -1.65 -10.31 3.67
C VAL A 73 -1.34 -11.44 2.71
N PHE A 74 -0.50 -11.16 1.72
CA PHE A 74 0.17 -12.18 0.89
C PHE A 74 1.68 -12.14 1.13
N GLY A 75 2.28 -13.27 1.50
CA GLY A 75 3.72 -13.42 1.78
C GLY A 75 4.41 -14.43 0.86
N PHE A 76 5.61 -14.88 1.23
CA PHE A 76 6.36 -15.92 0.51
C PHE A 76 5.59 -17.24 0.45
N GLU A 77 4.96 -17.63 1.56
CA GLU A 77 4.20 -18.88 1.68
C GLU A 77 2.76 -18.76 1.17
N GLY A 78 2.39 -17.60 0.60
CA GLY A 78 1.04 -17.33 0.09
C GLY A 78 0.19 -16.48 1.05
N PRO A 79 -1.15 -16.59 0.99
CA PRO A 79 -2.06 -15.78 1.79
C PRO A 79 -1.96 -16.13 3.28
N ARG A 80 -2.01 -15.12 4.15
CA ARG A 80 -2.03 -15.27 5.63
C ARG A 80 -3.21 -14.53 6.23
N ASN A 81 -3.71 -15.05 7.36
CA ASN A 81 -4.86 -14.56 8.11
C ASN A 81 -6.17 -14.48 7.30
N MET A 82 -6.26 -15.19 6.17
CA MET A 82 -7.49 -15.33 5.38
C MET A 82 -8.26 -16.60 5.76
N PRO A 83 -9.55 -16.71 5.39
CA PRO A 83 -10.28 -17.98 5.49
C PRO A 83 -9.55 -19.13 4.78
N THR A 84 -9.64 -20.35 5.31
CA THR A 84 -8.92 -21.53 4.81
C THR A 84 -9.44 -22.05 3.47
N ASN A 85 -10.60 -21.57 3.01
CA ASN A 85 -11.28 -21.99 1.79
C ASN A 85 -11.06 -21.04 0.59
N VAL A 86 -10.07 -20.15 0.66
CA VAL A 86 -9.76 -19.23 -0.45
C VAL A 86 -9.02 -19.99 -1.55
N ASP A 87 -9.76 -20.42 -2.57
CA ASP A 87 -9.19 -21.04 -3.76
C ASP A 87 -8.72 -19.99 -4.78
N LEU A 88 -7.39 -19.85 -4.91
CA LEU A 88 -6.75 -18.95 -5.88
C LEU A 88 -6.70 -19.53 -7.31
N GLY A 89 -7.16 -20.78 -7.50
CA GLY A 89 -7.12 -21.51 -8.76
C GLY A 89 -8.11 -21.01 -9.82
N ASN A 90 -9.08 -20.18 -9.45
CA ASN A 90 -10.02 -19.60 -10.41
C ASN A 90 -9.41 -18.38 -11.10
N ALA A 91 -9.38 -18.41 -12.44
CA ALA A 91 -8.98 -17.29 -13.28
C ALA A 91 -9.95 -16.11 -13.09
N LEU A 92 -9.70 -15.27 -12.09
CA LEU A 92 -10.38 -14.00 -11.93
C LEU A 92 -10.01 -13.11 -13.12
N HIS A 93 -10.99 -12.82 -13.99
CA HIS A 93 -10.81 -11.82 -15.02
C HIS A 93 -10.74 -10.44 -14.36
N ALA A 94 -9.70 -9.66 -14.67
CA ALA A 94 -9.43 -8.35 -14.04
C ALA A 94 -10.61 -7.37 -14.10
N TRP A 95 -11.48 -7.51 -15.11
CA TRP A 95 -12.63 -6.64 -15.36
C TRP A 95 -13.98 -7.26 -14.97
N SER A 96 -13.99 -8.43 -14.34
CA SER A 96 -15.25 -9.02 -13.88
C SER A 96 -15.75 -8.34 -12.61
N SER A 97 -17.06 -8.10 -12.53
CA SER A 97 -17.69 -7.58 -11.32
C SER A 97 -17.50 -8.54 -10.15
N ALA A 98 -17.24 -7.99 -8.96
CA ALA A 98 -17.02 -8.81 -7.78
C ALA A 98 -18.34 -9.40 -7.27
N ARG A 99 -18.39 -10.73 -7.14
CA ARG A 99 -19.43 -11.42 -6.38
C ARG A 99 -18.99 -11.57 -4.92
N ARG A 100 -19.95 -11.68 -4.01
CA ARG A 100 -19.68 -11.76 -2.56
C ARG A 100 -18.76 -12.95 -2.23
N GLU A 101 -18.93 -14.05 -2.95
CA GLU A 101 -18.19 -15.30 -2.79
C GLU A 101 -16.73 -15.16 -3.27
N GLU A 102 -16.45 -14.18 -4.14
CA GLU A 102 -15.13 -13.97 -4.74
C GLU A 102 -14.29 -12.92 -4.00
N CYS A 103 -14.87 -12.22 -3.00
CA CYS A 103 -14.21 -11.10 -2.32
C CYS A 103 -12.83 -11.48 -1.77
N TRP A 104 -12.71 -12.65 -1.14
CA TRP A 104 -11.44 -13.12 -0.59
C TRP A 104 -10.41 -13.47 -1.66
N VAL A 105 -10.85 -14.12 -2.75
CA VAL A 105 -9.96 -14.47 -3.87
C VAL A 105 -9.43 -13.20 -4.53
N ARG A 106 -10.31 -12.20 -4.75
CA ARG A 106 -9.93 -10.89 -5.31
C ARG A 106 -8.97 -10.14 -4.40
N LEU A 107 -9.23 -10.16 -3.11
CA LEU A 107 -8.37 -9.54 -2.11
C LEU A 107 -6.99 -10.19 -2.07
N ALA A 108 -6.94 -11.53 -2.09
CA ALA A 108 -5.70 -12.28 -2.18
C ALA A 108 -4.92 -11.96 -3.45
N LYS A 109 -5.61 -11.88 -4.60
CA LYS A 109 -4.99 -11.53 -5.88
C LYS A 109 -4.43 -10.10 -5.89
N ALA A 110 -5.13 -9.17 -5.26
CA ALA A 110 -4.67 -7.80 -5.11
C ALA A 110 -3.37 -7.73 -4.31
N TRP A 111 -3.25 -8.47 -3.20
CA TRP A 111 -2.01 -8.53 -2.43
C TRP A 111 -0.91 -9.32 -3.13
N GLU A 112 -1.23 -10.45 -3.75
CA GLU A 112 -0.27 -11.27 -4.51
C GLU A 112 0.43 -10.42 -5.57
N THR A 113 -0.36 -9.74 -6.42
CA THR A 113 0.20 -8.92 -7.52
C THR A 113 0.94 -7.69 -6.99
N THR A 114 0.56 -7.16 -5.83
CA THR A 114 1.28 -6.06 -5.18
C THR A 114 2.64 -6.52 -4.64
N ARG A 115 2.69 -7.71 -4.04
CA ARG A 115 3.94 -8.33 -3.62
C ARG A 115 4.82 -8.69 -4.81
N ALA A 116 4.22 -9.16 -5.92
CA ALA A 116 4.95 -9.48 -7.14
C ALA A 116 5.69 -8.25 -7.71
N ASP A 117 5.07 -7.07 -7.69
CA ASP A 117 5.74 -5.81 -8.10
C ASP A 117 6.95 -5.53 -7.18
N SER A 118 6.77 -5.65 -5.86
CA SER A 118 7.88 -5.48 -4.89
C SER A 118 9.00 -6.50 -5.07
N LEU A 119 8.66 -7.75 -5.40
CA LEU A 119 9.61 -8.82 -5.70
C LEU A 119 10.40 -8.53 -6.98
N ASN A 120 9.72 -8.05 -8.03
CA ASN A 120 10.36 -7.68 -9.28
C ASN A 120 11.36 -6.54 -9.08
N ASP A 121 11.02 -5.54 -8.28
CA ASP A 121 11.92 -4.45 -7.90
C ASP A 121 13.14 -4.95 -7.11
N ALA A 122 12.92 -5.83 -6.13
CA ALA A 122 14.01 -6.43 -5.35
C ALA A 122 14.96 -7.26 -6.25
N LEU A 123 14.41 -8.08 -7.14
CA LEU A 123 15.19 -8.85 -8.12
C LEU A 123 16.00 -7.92 -9.03
N LYS A 124 15.40 -6.84 -9.53
CA LYS A 124 16.08 -5.84 -10.37
C LYS A 124 17.19 -5.12 -9.62
N ALA A 125 16.97 -4.76 -8.36
CA ALA A 125 17.98 -4.11 -7.52
C ALA A 125 19.20 -5.02 -7.30
N VAL A 126 18.98 -6.31 -6.99
CA VAL A 126 20.08 -7.27 -6.80
C VAL A 126 20.84 -7.54 -8.10
N ARG A 127 20.14 -7.66 -9.24
CA ARG A 127 20.79 -7.79 -10.56
C ARG A 127 21.70 -6.61 -10.87
N THR A 128 21.21 -5.39 -10.60
CA THR A 128 21.96 -4.14 -10.79
C THR A 128 23.20 -4.11 -9.89
N LYS A 129 23.04 -4.45 -8.60
CA LYS A 129 24.16 -4.52 -7.65
C LYS A 129 25.21 -5.54 -8.10
N LYS A 130 24.80 -6.75 -8.47
CA LYS A 130 25.69 -7.82 -8.93
C LYS A 130 26.44 -7.46 -10.22
N ALA A 131 25.77 -6.77 -11.15
CA ALA A 131 26.41 -6.25 -12.36
C ALA A 131 27.46 -5.18 -12.02
N ARG A 132 27.13 -4.24 -11.11
CA ARG A 132 28.07 -3.22 -10.63
C ARG A 132 29.29 -3.83 -9.94
N ASP A 133 29.09 -4.80 -9.08
CA ASP A 133 30.16 -5.45 -8.32
C ASP A 133 31.09 -6.24 -9.26
N ARG A 134 30.55 -6.91 -10.30
CA ARG A 134 31.34 -7.54 -11.37
C ARG A 134 32.17 -6.53 -12.16
N GLN A 135 31.59 -5.38 -12.51
CA GLN A 135 32.31 -4.33 -13.23
C GLN A 135 33.43 -3.74 -12.38
N LYS A 136 33.19 -3.54 -11.07
CA LYS A 136 34.22 -3.10 -10.12
C LYS A 136 35.36 -4.10 -10.02
N ALA A 137 35.05 -5.38 -9.78
CA ALA A 137 36.06 -6.44 -9.70
C ALA A 137 36.90 -6.57 -10.99
N TRP A 138 36.27 -6.41 -12.16
CA TRP A 138 36.98 -6.38 -13.43
C TRP A 138 37.91 -5.15 -13.54
N ASN A 139 37.44 -3.95 -13.17
CA ASN A 139 38.25 -2.74 -13.18
C ASN A 139 39.48 -2.90 -12.27
N ASP A 140 39.29 -3.38 -11.05
CA ASP A 140 40.35 -3.57 -10.06
C ASP A 140 41.40 -4.58 -10.57
N THR A 141 40.93 -5.70 -11.12
CA THR A 141 41.82 -6.73 -11.70
C THR A 141 42.58 -6.19 -12.92
N ASN A 142 41.92 -5.41 -13.77
CA ASN A 142 42.53 -4.85 -14.96
C ASN A 142 43.58 -3.78 -14.61
N ALA A 143 43.28 -2.92 -13.63
CA ALA A 143 44.21 -1.91 -13.13
C ALA A 143 45.50 -2.55 -12.60
N ALA A 144 45.38 -3.56 -11.73
CA ALA A 144 46.53 -4.30 -11.20
C ALA A 144 47.37 -5.01 -12.29
N ARG A 145 46.74 -5.41 -13.40
CA ARG A 145 47.47 -6.00 -14.54
C ARG A 145 48.23 -4.96 -15.35
N VAL A 146 47.61 -3.81 -15.62
CA VAL A 146 48.24 -2.69 -16.33
C VAL A 146 49.42 -2.15 -15.54
N GLU A 147 49.29 -2.03 -14.22
CA GLU A 147 50.39 -1.65 -13.31
C GLU A 147 51.58 -2.62 -13.42
N ARG A 148 51.31 -3.92 -13.56
CA ARG A 148 52.32 -4.96 -13.80
C ARG A 148 52.77 -5.06 -15.27
N GLN A 149 52.48 -4.04 -16.09
CA GLN A 149 52.79 -3.98 -17.53
C GLN A 149 52.24 -5.18 -18.35
N LYS A 150 51.20 -5.86 -17.86
CA LYS A 150 50.53 -6.95 -18.59
C LYS A 150 49.43 -6.40 -19.47
N LYS A 151 49.15 -7.11 -20.58
CA LYS A 151 48.04 -6.76 -21.50
C LYS A 151 46.70 -6.68 -20.75
N PRO A 152 45.88 -5.63 -21.01
CA PRO A 152 44.54 -5.48 -20.44
C PRO A 152 43.64 -6.67 -20.73
N LEU A 153 42.74 -6.96 -19.79
CA LEU A 153 41.69 -7.96 -19.99
C LEU A 153 40.63 -7.42 -20.96
N ARG A 154 39.98 -8.34 -21.69
CA ARG A 154 38.80 -7.99 -22.47
C ARG A 154 37.68 -7.58 -21.52
N ARG A 155 36.99 -6.47 -21.83
CA ARG A 155 35.85 -5.99 -21.05
C ARG A 155 34.70 -6.99 -21.11
N PRO A 156 34.07 -7.35 -19.97
CA PRO A 156 32.88 -8.19 -19.97
C PRO A 156 31.71 -7.44 -20.64
N PRO A 157 30.79 -8.18 -21.30
CA PRO A 157 29.59 -7.58 -21.87
C PRO A 157 28.71 -6.97 -20.76
N ALA A 158 28.01 -5.88 -21.08
CA ALA A 158 27.14 -5.15 -20.15
C ALA A 158 25.84 -5.88 -19.77
N ALA A 159 25.75 -7.19 -20.03
CA ALA A 159 24.54 -7.97 -19.79
C ALA A 159 24.17 -7.98 -18.30
N ALA A 160 22.86 -7.90 -18.03
CA ALA A 160 22.34 -7.99 -16.67
C ALA A 160 22.83 -9.28 -16.00
N ALA A 161 23.28 -9.17 -14.75
CA ALA A 161 23.75 -10.34 -14.03
C ALA A 161 22.59 -11.33 -13.84
N THR A 162 22.80 -12.60 -14.21
CA THR A 162 21.84 -13.67 -13.97
C THR A 162 21.80 -14.04 -12.50
N LEU A 163 20.59 -14.32 -12.01
CA LEU A 163 20.35 -14.85 -10.67
C LEU A 163 19.99 -16.33 -10.79
N ASN A 164 20.64 -17.18 -10.00
CA ASN A 164 20.31 -18.59 -9.89
C ASN A 164 19.01 -18.79 -9.08
N SER A 165 18.51 -20.02 -9.01
CA SER A 165 17.24 -20.32 -8.33
C SER A 165 17.31 -20.09 -6.82
N GLU A 166 18.44 -20.35 -6.19
CA GLU A 166 18.65 -20.14 -4.75
C GLU A 166 18.67 -18.65 -4.39
N GLU A 167 19.38 -17.83 -5.17
CA GLU A 167 19.40 -16.37 -5.04
C GLU A 167 17.99 -15.80 -5.16
N LYS A 168 17.20 -16.28 -6.14
CA LYS A 168 15.80 -15.86 -6.30
C LYS A 168 14.96 -16.24 -5.08
N ALA A 169 15.09 -17.46 -4.56
CA ALA A 169 14.35 -17.91 -3.39
C ALA A 169 14.72 -17.12 -2.11
N ILE A 170 16.00 -16.78 -1.93
CA ILE A 170 16.46 -15.92 -0.82
C ILE A 170 15.84 -14.53 -0.94
N ILE A 171 15.86 -13.93 -2.14
CA ILE A 171 15.27 -12.61 -2.39
C ILE A 171 13.77 -12.66 -2.12
N ASP A 172 13.09 -13.68 -2.61
CA ASP A 172 11.66 -13.85 -2.40
C ASP A 172 11.32 -13.91 -0.90
N ARG A 173 12.00 -14.74 -0.12
CA ARG A 173 11.83 -14.80 1.35
C ARG A 173 12.13 -13.47 2.05
N SER A 174 13.03 -12.66 1.50
CA SER A 174 13.39 -11.35 2.06
C SER A 174 12.35 -10.25 1.77
N VAL A 175 11.54 -10.43 0.73
CA VAL A 175 10.46 -9.49 0.38
C VAL A 175 9.33 -9.64 1.37
N ARG A 176 9.09 -8.56 2.12
CA ARG A 176 8.03 -8.49 3.11
C ARG A 176 6.66 -8.82 2.51
N PRO A 177 5.72 -9.33 3.32
CA PRO A 177 4.33 -9.49 2.91
C PRO A 177 3.71 -8.15 2.47
N ALA A 178 2.75 -8.24 1.54
CA ALA A 178 1.94 -7.11 1.08
C ALA A 178 0.52 -7.19 1.64
N GLY A 179 -0.01 -6.07 2.11
CA GLY A 179 -1.38 -5.95 2.63
C GLY A 179 -2.11 -4.70 2.12
N LEU A 180 -3.13 -4.26 2.85
CA LEU A 180 -4.00 -3.13 2.47
C LEU A 180 -3.22 -1.84 2.15
N LEU A 181 -2.33 -1.40 3.05
CA LEU A 181 -1.59 -0.14 2.87
C LEU A 181 -0.60 -0.20 1.70
N ASP A 182 -0.08 -1.38 1.39
CA ASP A 182 0.79 -1.60 0.22
C ASP A 182 0.01 -1.51 -1.07
N TYR A 183 -1.19 -2.09 -1.09
CA TYR A 183 -2.07 -2.01 -2.23
C TYR A 183 -2.50 -0.57 -2.50
N LEU A 184 -2.90 0.18 -1.48
CA LEU A 184 -3.25 1.60 -1.62
C LEU A 184 -2.05 2.44 -2.09
N TYR A 185 -0.83 2.12 -1.64
CA TYR A 185 0.38 2.79 -2.13
C TYR A 185 0.64 2.51 -3.60
N ARG A 186 0.53 1.24 -4.01
CA ARG A 186 0.66 0.83 -5.42
C ARG A 186 -0.37 1.55 -6.28
N LEU A 187 -1.63 1.58 -5.85
CA LEU A 187 -2.68 2.32 -6.56
C LEU A 187 -2.34 3.81 -6.64
N ARG A 188 -1.85 4.45 -5.57
CA ARG A 188 -1.39 5.85 -5.60
C ARG A 188 -0.31 6.06 -6.66
N ILE A 189 0.72 5.21 -6.68
CA ILE A 189 1.83 5.36 -7.64
C ILE A 189 1.31 5.22 -9.07
N ARG A 190 0.48 4.21 -9.33
CA ARG A 190 -0.14 4.01 -10.64
C ARG A 190 -0.98 5.21 -11.07
N SER A 191 -1.85 5.68 -10.18
CA SER A 191 -2.76 6.79 -10.47
C SER A 191 -2.00 8.10 -10.76
N ASN A 192 -0.90 8.35 -10.04
CA ASN A 192 -0.20 9.64 -10.11
C ASN A 192 1.01 9.67 -11.07
N TYR A 193 1.61 8.52 -11.40
CA TYR A 193 2.91 8.49 -12.09
C TYR A 193 3.01 7.46 -13.24
N GLU A 194 2.29 6.34 -13.20
CA GLU A 194 2.52 5.24 -14.15
C GLU A 194 1.40 5.07 -15.18
N ASP A 195 0.15 5.26 -14.77
CA ASP A 195 -1.02 4.94 -15.59
C ASP A 195 -2.24 5.75 -15.14
N SER A 196 -2.19 7.07 -15.33
CA SER A 196 -3.35 7.93 -15.09
C SER A 196 -4.49 7.62 -16.08
N ALA A 197 -4.14 7.09 -17.26
CA ALA A 197 -5.07 6.67 -18.30
C ALA A 197 -6.00 5.54 -17.81
N MET A 198 -5.52 4.61 -16.98
CA MET A 198 -6.35 3.59 -16.32
C MET A 198 -7.56 4.16 -15.56
N TRP A 199 -7.53 5.41 -15.10
CA TRP A 199 -8.65 6.03 -14.39
C TRP A 199 -9.49 6.98 -15.24
N SER A 200 -8.90 7.61 -16.26
CA SER A 200 -9.65 8.44 -17.21
C SER A 200 -10.33 7.62 -18.31
N GLU A 201 -9.77 6.46 -18.67
CA GLU A 201 -10.22 5.58 -19.75
C GLU A 201 -10.74 4.22 -19.25
N GLY A 202 -10.49 3.86 -17.99
CA GLY A 202 -10.80 2.52 -17.45
C GLY A 202 -12.24 2.28 -16.98
N PRO A 203 -12.94 3.23 -16.34
CA PRO A 203 -14.36 3.04 -16.05
C PRO A 203 -15.17 3.10 -17.35
N ALA A 204 -15.94 2.05 -17.65
CA ALA A 204 -16.79 2.03 -18.83
C ALA A 204 -17.99 2.99 -18.69
N SER A 205 -18.29 3.42 -17.46
CA SER A 205 -19.34 4.40 -17.17
C SER A 205 -19.06 5.27 -15.93
N ALA A 206 -19.84 6.34 -15.79
CA ALA A 206 -19.80 7.23 -14.62
C ALA A 206 -20.20 6.49 -13.32
N GLU A 207 -21.13 5.53 -13.42
CA GLU A 207 -21.59 4.70 -12.31
C GLU A 207 -20.46 3.81 -11.76
N GLU A 208 -19.64 3.23 -12.64
CA GLU A 208 -18.48 2.44 -12.22
C GLU A 208 -17.44 3.32 -11.52
N SER A 209 -17.20 4.52 -12.04
CA SER A 209 -16.30 5.52 -11.41
C SER A 209 -16.79 5.88 -10.00
N LEU A 210 -18.08 6.15 -9.86
CA LEU A 210 -18.70 6.43 -8.56
C LEU A 210 -18.62 5.22 -7.62
N GLY A 211 -18.81 4.01 -8.14
CA GLY A 211 -18.66 2.77 -7.37
C GLY A 211 -17.26 2.64 -6.76
N VAL A 212 -16.21 2.90 -7.56
CA VAL A 212 -14.83 2.92 -7.05
C VAL A 212 -14.66 4.00 -5.98
N HIS A 213 -15.15 5.22 -6.22
CA HIS A 213 -15.07 6.32 -5.27
C HIS A 213 -15.69 5.94 -3.92
N TRP A 214 -16.92 5.42 -3.92
CA TRP A 214 -17.62 5.02 -2.70
C TRP A 214 -16.93 3.86 -1.99
N ASN A 215 -16.46 2.85 -2.73
CA ASN A 215 -15.72 1.73 -2.14
C ASN A 215 -14.43 2.19 -1.45
N LEU A 216 -13.68 3.13 -2.07
CA LEU A 216 -12.50 3.73 -1.48
C LEU A 216 -12.84 4.58 -0.25
N ALA A 217 -13.92 5.36 -0.31
CA ALA A 217 -14.39 6.14 0.84
C ALA A 217 -14.78 5.23 2.01
N THR A 218 -15.48 4.12 1.74
CA THR A 218 -15.88 3.13 2.75
C THR A 218 -14.68 2.47 3.41
N ILE A 219 -13.72 1.92 2.64
CA ILE A 219 -12.54 1.27 3.24
C ILE A 219 -11.68 2.27 4.01
N THR A 220 -11.58 3.51 3.52
CA THR A 220 -10.85 4.59 4.21
C THR A 220 -11.54 4.94 5.52
N SER A 221 -12.86 5.18 5.50
CA SER A 221 -13.63 5.52 6.70
C SER A 221 -13.60 4.41 7.75
N ALA A 222 -13.75 3.15 7.32
CA ALA A 222 -13.63 1.99 8.21
C ALA A 222 -12.23 1.90 8.84
N THR A 223 -11.18 2.12 8.04
CA THR A 223 -9.80 2.10 8.53
C THR A 223 -9.54 3.23 9.52
N LEU A 224 -10.02 4.43 9.24
CA LEU A 224 -9.94 5.57 10.16
C LEU A 224 -10.64 5.23 11.47
N LEU A 225 -11.89 4.76 11.42
CA LEU A 225 -12.67 4.42 12.62
C LEU A 225 -11.94 3.40 13.50
N VAL A 226 -11.47 2.31 12.91
CA VAL A 226 -10.79 1.24 13.66
C VAL A 226 -9.50 1.75 14.32
N HIS A 227 -8.70 2.54 13.62
CA HIS A 227 -7.53 3.17 14.20
C HIS A 227 -7.88 4.24 15.24
N GLU A 228 -8.97 4.99 15.06
CA GLU A 228 -9.45 5.99 16.01
C GLU A 228 -9.92 5.35 17.33
N VAL A 229 -10.63 4.22 17.28
CA VAL A 229 -10.97 3.40 18.47
C VAL A 229 -9.71 3.00 19.23
N LEU A 230 -8.68 2.52 18.50
CA LEU A 230 -7.41 2.12 19.09
C LEU A 230 -6.65 3.32 19.68
N LEU A 231 -6.58 4.43 18.95
CA LEU A 231 -5.95 5.66 19.39
C LEU A 231 -6.60 6.16 20.67
N ARG A 232 -7.94 6.23 20.71
CA ARG A 232 -8.72 6.62 21.89
C ARG A 232 -8.37 5.75 23.11
N ARG A 233 -8.19 4.45 22.90
CA ARG A 233 -7.76 3.53 23.97
C ARG A 233 -6.30 3.77 24.40
N ILE A 234 -5.39 4.06 23.47
CA ILE A 234 -3.96 4.23 23.75
C ILE A 234 -3.68 5.57 24.46
N VAL A 235 -4.23 6.67 23.96
CA VAL A 235 -3.96 8.03 24.49
C VAL A 235 -4.91 8.42 25.62
N GLY A 236 -5.99 7.66 25.81
CA GLY A 236 -7.05 7.94 26.77
C GLY A 236 -8.21 8.72 26.16
N ALA A 237 -9.43 8.37 26.57
CA ALA A 237 -10.68 8.93 26.07
C ALA A 237 -10.73 10.46 26.17
N SER A 238 -10.42 11.02 27.34
CA SER A 238 -10.47 12.47 27.57
C SER A 238 -9.56 13.24 26.60
N THR A 239 -8.30 12.80 26.45
CA THR A 239 -7.33 13.43 25.55
C THR A 239 -7.77 13.33 24.09
N PHE A 240 -8.22 12.14 23.65
CA PHE A 240 -8.70 11.94 22.29
C PHE A 240 -9.93 12.78 21.97
N ASP A 241 -10.92 12.77 22.88
CA ASP A 241 -12.18 13.50 22.71
C ASP A 241 -11.93 15.02 22.72
N GLY A 242 -10.99 15.50 23.54
CA GLY A 242 -10.52 16.88 23.56
C GLY A 242 -9.91 17.33 22.22
N LEU A 243 -8.94 16.57 21.71
CA LEU A 243 -8.30 16.85 20.41
C LEU A 243 -9.30 16.81 19.24
N THR A 244 -10.23 15.85 19.28
CA THR A 244 -11.29 15.72 18.27
C THR A 244 -12.22 16.93 18.30
N ASN A 245 -12.62 17.38 19.49
CA ASN A 245 -13.46 18.57 19.65
C ASN A 245 -12.77 19.84 19.18
N GLU A 246 -11.50 20.05 19.55
CA GLU A 246 -10.71 21.19 19.10
C GLU A 246 -10.65 21.25 17.57
N TRP A 247 -10.35 20.10 16.93
CA TRP A 247 -10.30 20.03 15.48
C TRP A 247 -11.67 20.31 14.84
N LEU A 248 -12.77 19.76 15.40
CA LEU A 248 -14.13 19.97 14.90
C LEU A 248 -14.61 21.41 15.11
N GLN A 249 -14.21 22.09 16.18
CA GLN A 249 -14.51 23.51 16.36
C GLN A 249 -13.83 24.37 15.29
N LYS A 250 -12.56 24.05 14.98
CA LYS A 250 -11.79 24.79 13.98
C LYS A 250 -12.21 24.49 12.53
N ASN A 251 -12.58 23.25 12.22
CA ASN A 251 -12.75 22.78 10.84
C ASN A 251 -14.16 22.25 10.52
N GLY A 252 -15.00 22.01 11.53
CA GLY A 252 -16.28 21.32 11.38
C GLY A 252 -17.38 22.13 10.70
N VAL A 253 -17.18 23.44 10.49
CA VAL A 253 -18.08 24.26 9.64
C VAL A 253 -18.04 23.80 8.18
N LEU A 254 -16.93 23.18 7.75
CA LEU A 254 -16.72 22.69 6.39
C LEU A 254 -17.24 21.25 6.18
N LEU A 255 -17.82 20.63 7.20
CA LEU A 255 -18.24 19.22 7.15
C LEU A 255 -19.74 19.07 7.33
N ASP A 256 -20.36 18.29 6.46
CA ASP A 256 -21.71 17.76 6.68
C ASP A 256 -21.72 16.95 7.99
N PRO A 257 -22.75 17.12 8.86
CA PRO A 257 -22.90 16.33 10.08
C PRO A 257 -22.82 14.81 9.89
N ARG A 258 -23.20 14.31 8.71
CA ARG A 258 -23.26 12.88 8.38
C ARG A 258 -21.98 12.35 7.74
N GLU A 259 -20.89 13.12 7.76
CA GLU A 259 -19.66 12.77 7.08
C GLU A 259 -18.40 12.91 7.96
N GLY A 260 -17.34 12.22 7.53
CA GLY A 260 -15.98 12.41 8.03
C GLY A 260 -15.83 12.18 9.54
N LEU A 261 -14.99 13.00 10.16
CA LEU A 261 -14.68 12.89 11.59
C LEU A 261 -15.89 13.18 12.48
N ARG A 262 -16.85 14.00 12.03
CA ARG A 262 -18.02 14.35 12.85
C ARG A 262 -18.91 13.13 13.09
N LEU A 263 -19.27 12.42 12.01
CA LEU A 263 -20.02 11.16 12.12
C LEU A 263 -19.27 10.14 12.99
N ARG A 264 -17.96 9.95 12.76
CA ARG A 264 -17.18 8.98 13.54
C ARG A 264 -17.03 9.38 15.00
N ALA A 265 -16.90 10.67 15.32
CA ALA A 265 -16.82 11.15 16.70
C ALA A 265 -18.09 10.83 17.50
N GLU A 266 -19.26 10.86 16.87
CA GLU A 266 -20.50 10.42 17.52
C GLU A 266 -20.44 8.92 17.83
N VAL A 267 -20.06 8.09 16.86
CA VAL A 267 -19.90 6.63 17.06
C VAL A 267 -18.90 6.32 18.19
N LEU A 268 -17.76 7.01 18.23
CA LEU A 268 -16.69 6.80 19.23
C LEU A 268 -17.08 7.22 20.66
N ARG A 269 -18.07 8.09 20.83
CA ARG A 269 -18.54 8.54 22.14
C ARG A 269 -19.59 7.62 22.74
N TYR A 270 -20.38 6.98 21.89
CA TYR A 270 -21.53 6.18 22.30
C TYR A 270 -21.34 4.66 22.14
N GLY A 271 -20.26 4.22 21.49
CA GLY A 271 -19.84 2.81 21.40
C GLY A 271 -18.71 2.47 22.35
#